data_AF-A0A534P1K3-F1
#
_entry.id   AF-A0A534P1K3-F1
#
_cell.length_a   1.000
_cell.length_b   1.000
_cell.length_c   1.000
_cell.angle_alpha   90.00
_cell.angle_beta   90.00
_cell.angle_gamma   90.00
#
_symmetry.space_group_name_H-M   'P 1'
#
loop_
_entity.id
_entity.type
_entity.pdbx_description
1 polymer ?
#
loop_
_entity_poly.entity_id
_entity_poly.type
_entity_poly.pdbx_seq_one_letter_code
_entity_poly.pdbx_strand_id
1 'polypeptide(L)' 'MTLAAEAQLPDRVLRWREVTERLDEDTRVYRSIFVLPDGGEFETMTATYRRRRG' A
#
# COMPACT_ATOMS: atom_id res chain seq x y z
N MET A 1 5.70 -4.33 7.25
CA MET A 1 5.88 -2.87 7.45
C MET A 1 4.64 -2.20 6.90
N THR A 2 4.10 -1.23 7.64
CA THR A 2 2.95 -0.44 7.17
C THR A 2 3.33 1.03 7.22
N LEU A 3 3.06 1.74 6.14
CA LEU A 3 3.16 3.19 6.06
C LEU A 3 1.75 3.75 5.83
N ALA A 4 1.39 4.79 6.57
CA ALA A 4 0.14 5.52 6.37
C ALA A 4 0.48 6.96 5.99
N ALA A 5 -0.26 7.51 5.04
CA ALA A 5 -0.07 8.86 4.55
C ALA A 5 -1.41 9.51 4.23
N GLU A 6 -1.42 10.83 4.31
CA GLU A 6 -2.53 11.66 3.88
C GLU A 6 -2.04 12.85 3.08
N ALA A 7 -2.84 13.27 2.11
CA ALA A 7 -2.62 14.47 1.32
C ALA A 7 -3.87 15.35 1.39
N GLN A 8 -3.68 16.60 1.78
CA GLN A 8 -4.71 17.62 1.70
C GLN A 8 -4.83 18.10 0.25
N LEU A 9 -5.97 17.80 -0.39
CA LEU A 9 -6.35 18.38 -1.68
C LEU A 9 -7.30 19.57 -1.44
N PRO A 10 -7.53 20.43 -2.44
CA PRO A 10 -8.41 21.59 -2.28
C PRO A 10 -9.84 21.24 -1.86
N ASP A 11 -10.36 20.08 -2.27
CA ASP A 11 -11.75 19.65 -2.09
C ASP A 11 -11.92 18.47 -1.12
N ARG A 12 -10.84 17.79 -0.74
CA ARG A 12 -10.89 16.57 0.08
C ARG A 12 -9.54 16.23 0.73
N VAL A 13 -9.58 15.33 1.70
CA VAL A 13 -8.39 14.64 2.20
C VAL A 13 -8.30 13.29 1.51
N LEU A 14 -7.18 13.03 0.85
CA LEU A 14 -6.86 11.71 0.33
C LEU A 14 -6.04 10.97 1.39
N ARG A 15 -6.50 9.78 1.79
CA ARG A 15 -5.77 8.93 2.74
C ARG A 15 -5.42 7.62 2.07
N TRP A 16 -4.21 7.14 2.31
CA TRP A 16 -3.79 5.83 1.85
C TRP A 16 -2.84 5.17 2.83
N ARG A 17 -2.75 3.86 2.72
CA ARG A 17 -1.75 3.05 3.41
C ARG A 17 -1.06 2.11 2.44
N GLU A 18 0.18 1.83 2.76
CA GLU A 18 1.05 0.92 2.04
C GLU A 18 1.43 -0.20 2.99
N VAL A 19 1.18 -1.44 2.58
CA VAL A 19 1.46 -2.63 3.37
C VAL A 19 2.51 -3.44 2.63
N THR A 20 3.67 -3.64 3.26
CA THR A 20 4.71 -4.55 2.77
C THR A 20 4.83 -5.74 3.70
N GLU A 21 4.54 -6.92 3.17
CA GLU A 21 4.65 -8.20 3.85
C GLU A 21 5.83 -8.99 3.28
N ARG A 22 6.55 -9.68 4.16
CA ARG A 22 7.60 -10.61 3.77
C ARG A 22 7.00 -12.00 3.78
N LEU A 23 6.91 -12.64 2.61
CA LEU A 23 6.40 -14.01 2.51
C LEU A 23 7.49 -15.03 2.82
N ASP A 24 8.71 -14.79 2.30
CA ASP A 24 9.89 -15.63 2.53
C ASP A 24 11.17 -14.78 2.49
N GLU A 25 12.35 -15.42 2.47
CA GLU A 25 13.63 -14.69 2.46
C GLU A 25 13.77 -13.76 1.24
N ASP A 26 13.30 -14.20 0.09
CA ASP A 26 13.50 -13.57 -1.21
C ASP A 26 12.25 -12.84 -1.71
N THR A 27 11.07 -13.10 -1.14
CA THR A 27 9.78 -12.60 -1.63
C THR A 27 9.12 -11.62 -0.68
N ARG A 28 8.72 -10.47 -1.21
CA ARG A 28 7.89 -9.47 -0.53
C ARG A 28 6.66 -9.13 -1.36
N VAL A 29 5.53 -8.95 -0.69
CA VAL A 29 4.30 -8.45 -1.30
C VAL A 29 4.06 -7.04 -0.79
N TYR A 30 3.84 -6.12 -1.71
CA TYR A 30 3.48 -4.74 -1.47
C TYR A 30 2.03 -4.52 -1.91
N ARG A 31 1.26 -3.80 -1.10
CA ARG A 31 -0.11 -3.39 -1.39
C ARG A 31 -0.27 -1.90 -1.11
N SER A 32 -0.91 -1.17 -2.01
CA SER A 32 -1.32 0.22 -1.81
C SER A 32 -2.84 0.29 -1.74
N ILE A 33 -3.35 0.94 -0.70
CA ILE A 33 -4.77 0.92 -0.35
C ILE A 33 -5.21 2.35 -0.08
N PHE A 34 -6.16 2.87 -0.86
CA PHE A 34 -6.86 4.10 -0.53
C PHE A 34 -7.92 3.85 0.54
N VAL A 35 -8.06 4.79 1.46
CA VAL A 35 -9.18 4.87 2.39
C VAL A 35 -10.16 5.90 1.83
N LEU A 36 -11.35 5.42 1.48
CA LEU A 36 -12.43 6.22 0.95
C LEU A 36 -13.08 7.05 2.06
N PRO A 37 -13.80 8.15 1.72
CA PRO A 37 -14.39 9.04 2.72
C PRO A 37 -15.41 8.35 3.66
N ASP A 38 -16.05 7.28 3.21
CA ASP A 38 -16.98 6.46 4.00
C ASP A 38 -16.27 5.43 4.91
N GLY A 39 -14.93 5.43 4.92
CA GLY A 39 -14.11 4.46 5.64
C GLY A 39 -13.90 3.15 4.86
N GLY A 40 -14.44 3.02 3.66
CA GLY A 40 -14.18 1.89 2.77
C GLY A 40 -12.71 1.84 2.35
N GLU A 41 -12.21 0.66 2.05
CA GLU A 41 -10.85 0.47 1.53
C GLU A 41 -10.90 0.06 0.06
N PHE A 42 -10.02 0.66 -0.75
CA PHE A 42 -9.85 0.33 -2.15
C PHE A 42 -8.38 0.03 -2.45
N GLU A 43 -8.06 -1.23 -2.72
CA GLU A 43 -6.72 -1.63 -3.13
C GLU A 43 -6.45 -1.17 -4.57
N THR A 44 -5.46 -0.30 -4.73
CA THR A 44 -5.10 0.28 -6.04
C THR A 44 -4.03 -0.49 -6.76
N MET A 45 -3.13 -1.11 -6.00
CA MET A 45 -1.97 -1.79 -6.53
C MET A 45 -1.55 -2.91 -5.60
N THR A 46 -1.27 -4.07 -6.20
CA THR A 46 -0.54 -5.16 -5.57
C THR A 46 0.68 -5.50 -6.42
N ALA A 47 1.84 -5.58 -5.79
CA ALA A 47 3.11 -5.91 -6.44
C ALA A 47 3.87 -6.95 -5.63
N THR A 48 4.35 -7.99 -6.31
CA THR A 48 5.21 -9.01 -5.70
C THR A 48 6.64 -8.81 -6.17
N TYR A 49 7.53 -8.53 -5.22
CA TYR A 49 8.97 -8.40 -5.44
C TYR A 49 9.66 -9.69 -5.07
N ARG A 50 10.42 -10.26 -6.00
CA ARG A 50 11.29 -11.40 -5.75
C ARG A 50 12.74 -11.01 -5.99
N ARG A 51 13.60 -11.26 -5.01
CA ARG A 51 15.05 -11.07 -5.18
C ARG A 51 15.55 -12.05 -6.24
N ARG A 52 16.24 -11.54 -7.25
CA ARG A 52 16.94 -12.39 -8.23
C ARG A 52 18.15 -13.01 -7.53
N ARG A 53 18.24 -14.35 -7.55
CA ARG A 53 19.46 -15.06 -7.17
C ARG A 53 20.48 -14.85 -8.29
N GLY A 54 21.64 -14.29 -7.92
CA GLY A 54 22.79 -14.14 -8.81
C GLY A 54 23.55 -15.45 -8.95
#